data_AF-A0AAE3W1P7-F1
#
_entry.id   AF-A0AAE3W1P7-F1
#
_cell.length_a   1.000
_cell.length_b   1.000
_cell.length_c   1.000
_cell.angle_alpha   90.00
_cell.angle_beta   90.00
_cell.angle_gamma   90.00
#
_symmetry.space_group_name_H-M   'P 1'
#
loop_
_entity.id
_entity.type
_entity.pdbx_description
1 polymer ?
#
loop_
_entity_poly.entity_id
_entity_poly.type
_entity_poly.pdbx_seq_one_letter_code
_entity_poly.pdbx_strand_id
1 'polypeptide(L)'
;MAAGHDRHDAGGAGVNGPVLLVTADPALVTLVRECAARAGAWLEIRHSLVGIRKQWRAARLVLLGADLAYPAYRRRMPALRSLIIVTANPPTPATTTAADRLQATFLAHVPIAQDWLVDKLTDTAADVMQQLTGLGYRIGYADPAVAAEHGHIRGRDLRTRRTSDEQAVYVSFGQVACGPDQLSQTNTVQRSNYRTAHRLWPTVWTDLAYADGAVLGAFVADLPPDILDAMYHLAEYPLLDDDDHRALRHAEIAASWRQWAAADVYKRLRRRAGDAMLALDADDVERLWWQTINAIDYQAEHTGLTVHWDYEAIVPAFAARLLTEIRRGPRTRARYRIHRQQEAPTPGSGWVVEHRGQQVATADTRFDAQIAVWHHHHGTTFGPPAAS
;
A
#
# COMPACT_ATOMS: atom_id res chain seq x y z
N MET A 1 -2.26 6.47 -25.28
CA MET A 1 -3.15 7.64 -25.23
C MET A 1 -2.95 8.29 -23.89
N ALA A 2 -2.35 9.48 -23.88
CA ALA A 2 -1.95 10.20 -22.67
C ALA A 2 -3.16 10.95 -22.11
N ALA A 3 -3.57 10.62 -20.88
CA ALA A 3 -4.56 11.40 -20.14
C ALA A 3 -3.86 12.64 -19.58
N GLY A 4 -4.21 13.80 -20.15
CA GLY A 4 -3.81 15.11 -19.66
C GLY A 4 -4.43 15.35 -18.29
N HIS A 5 -3.57 15.63 -17.32
CA HIS A 5 -3.97 16.06 -15.99
C HIS A 5 -4.26 17.57 -16.06
N ASP A 6 -5.51 17.91 -16.36
CA ASP A 6 -6.02 19.27 -16.24
C ASP A 6 -6.04 19.64 -14.76
N ARG A 7 -5.09 20.48 -14.35
CA ARG A 7 -5.08 21.10 -13.04
C ARG A 7 -6.21 22.12 -13.00
N HIS A 8 -7.25 21.80 -12.25
CA HIS A 8 -8.23 22.78 -11.81
C HIS A 8 -7.55 23.80 -10.87
N ASP A 9 -7.15 24.93 -11.44
CA ASP A 9 -7.10 26.21 -10.73
C ASP A 9 -8.54 26.63 -10.44
N ALA A 10 -8.98 26.47 -9.20
CA ALA A 10 -10.21 27.06 -8.66
C ALA A 10 -9.89 27.73 -7.32
N GLY A 11 -10.05 29.05 -7.29
CA GLY A 11 -9.66 29.89 -6.17
C GLY A 11 -10.48 29.64 -4.91
N GLY A 12 -9.82 29.10 -3.90
CA GLY A 12 -10.13 29.29 -2.49
C GLY A 12 -8.87 29.85 -1.84
N ALA A 13 -8.96 30.96 -1.12
CA ALA A 13 -7.90 31.36 -0.21
C ALA A 13 -7.75 30.23 0.83
N GLY A 14 -6.73 29.38 0.64
CA GLY A 14 -6.56 28.14 1.38
C GLY A 14 -6.57 28.38 2.89
N VAL A 15 -7.52 27.75 3.56
CA VAL A 15 -7.77 27.87 5.02
C VAL A 15 -6.60 27.31 5.85
N ASN A 16 -5.66 26.60 5.20
CA ASN A 16 -4.54 25.87 5.83
C ASN A 16 -3.15 26.35 5.37
N GLY A 17 -2.88 27.66 5.42
CA GLY A 17 -1.51 28.17 5.19
C GLY A 17 -0.52 27.62 6.24
N PRO A 18 0.72 27.26 5.86
CA PRO A 18 1.68 26.64 6.79
C PRO A 18 2.12 27.60 7.90
N VAL A 19 2.62 27.06 9.00
CA VAL A 19 3.44 27.83 9.95
C VAL A 19 4.83 27.99 9.32
N LEU A 20 5.30 29.22 9.16
CA LEU A 20 6.61 29.49 8.57
C LEU A 20 7.60 29.88 9.67
N LEU A 21 8.62 29.05 9.90
CA LEU A 21 9.79 29.40 10.72
C LEU A 21 10.90 29.93 9.84
N VAL A 22 11.40 31.13 10.17
CA VAL A 22 12.54 31.76 9.49
C VAL A 22 13.66 32.01 10.49
N THR A 23 14.70 31.18 10.47
CA THR A 23 15.85 31.28 11.41
C THR A 23 17.09 30.59 10.85
N ALA A 24 18.27 31.19 11.05
CA ALA A 24 19.54 30.52 10.81
C ALA A 24 20.05 29.77 12.06
N ASP A 25 19.41 29.94 13.21
CA ASP A 25 19.74 29.27 14.48
C ASP A 25 19.22 27.82 14.50
N PRO A 26 20.10 26.80 14.49
CA PRO A 26 19.70 25.40 14.52
C PRO A 26 19.10 24.97 15.86
N ALA A 27 19.50 25.58 16.99
CA ALA A 27 18.92 25.24 18.30
C ALA A 27 17.45 25.65 18.36
N LEU A 28 17.13 26.81 17.79
CA LEU A 28 15.76 27.28 17.68
C LEU A 28 14.91 26.41 16.75
N VAL A 29 15.49 25.89 15.66
CA VAL A 29 14.82 24.92 14.78
C VAL A 29 14.37 23.69 15.57
N THR A 30 15.25 23.10 16.38
CA THR A 30 14.93 21.92 17.20
C THR A 30 13.78 22.21 18.16
N LEU A 31 13.90 23.29 18.95
CA LEU A 31 12.88 23.67 19.94
C LEU A 31 11.52 23.94 19.31
N VAL A 32 11.47 24.63 18.16
CA VAL A 32 10.21 24.94 17.48
C VAL A 32 9.62 23.71 16.80
N ARG A 33 10.46 22.79 16.28
CA ARG A 33 9.99 21.50 15.75
C ARG A 33 9.33 20.66 16.83
N GLU A 34 9.91 20.60 18.02
CA GLU A 34 9.29 19.94 19.16
C GLU A 34 7.93 20.57 19.48
N CYS A 35 7.84 21.91 19.55
CA CYS A 35 6.55 22.60 19.76
C CYS A 35 5.52 22.27 18.68
N ALA A 36 5.93 22.27 17.42
CA ALA A 36 5.07 21.97 16.27
C ALA A 36 4.58 20.52 16.30
N ALA A 37 5.46 19.56 16.61
CA ALA A 37 5.09 18.15 16.78
C ALA A 37 4.07 17.97 17.93
N ARG A 38 4.32 18.60 19.08
CA ARG A 38 3.41 18.60 20.24
C ARG A 38 2.02 19.16 19.88
N ALA A 39 1.97 20.18 19.01
CA ALA A 39 0.74 20.85 18.58
C ALA A 39 0.06 20.19 17.36
N GLY A 40 0.74 19.29 16.65
CA GLY A 40 0.29 18.79 15.35
C GLY A 40 0.34 19.83 14.23
N ALA A 41 1.16 20.88 14.36
CA ALA A 41 1.24 21.96 13.38
C ALA A 41 2.29 21.67 12.30
N TRP A 42 1.90 21.75 11.03
CA TRP A 42 2.85 21.65 9.91
C TRP A 42 3.77 22.87 9.85
N LEU A 43 5.08 22.62 9.89
CA LEU A 43 6.11 23.65 9.99
C LEU A 43 6.99 23.70 8.72
N GLU A 44 6.90 24.81 7.99
CA GLU A 44 7.82 25.12 6.90
C GLU A 44 9.03 25.89 7.44
N ILE A 45 10.24 25.41 7.18
CA ILE A 45 11.47 26.02 7.70
C ILE A 45 12.26 26.70 6.59
N ARG A 46 12.73 27.92 6.86
CA ARG A 46 13.62 28.69 6.00
C ARG A 46 14.78 29.25 6.81
N HIS A 47 15.99 29.08 6.28
CA HIS A 47 17.21 29.58 6.93
C HIS A 47 17.65 30.96 6.45
N SER A 48 16.86 31.59 5.58
CA SER A 48 17.19 32.86 4.95
C SER A 48 15.95 33.63 4.56
N LEU A 49 16.08 34.95 4.54
CA LEU A 49 15.06 35.89 4.07
C LEU A 49 15.05 36.06 2.55
N VAL A 50 15.93 35.38 1.82
CA VAL A 50 16.01 35.47 0.34
C VAL A 50 14.87 34.66 -0.27
N GLY A 51 14.10 35.28 -1.17
CA GLY A 51 13.05 34.60 -1.94
C GLY A 51 11.76 34.25 -1.17
N ILE A 52 11.72 34.45 0.15
CA ILE A 52 10.60 33.95 0.98
C ILE A 52 9.36 34.88 1.03
N ARG A 53 9.34 36.00 0.30
CA ARG A 53 8.27 37.01 0.45
C ARG A 53 6.88 36.51 0.07
N LYS A 54 6.78 35.50 -0.81
CA LYS A 54 5.50 34.88 -1.17
C LYS A 54 5.00 34.00 -0.02
N GLN A 55 5.85 33.12 0.49
CA GLN A 55 5.57 32.23 1.62
C GLN A 55 5.26 33.04 2.88
N TRP A 56 6.03 34.09 3.15
CA TRP A 56 5.80 35.01 4.26
C TRP A 56 4.37 35.55 4.30
N ARG A 57 3.84 35.99 3.15
CA ARG A 57 2.48 36.54 3.08
C ARG A 57 1.38 35.47 3.10
N ALA A 58 1.71 34.26 2.66
CA ALA A 58 0.77 33.14 2.61
C ALA A 58 0.70 32.36 3.93
N ALA A 59 1.72 32.49 4.79
CA ALA A 59 1.80 31.79 6.06
C ALA A 59 0.69 32.24 7.03
N ARG A 60 0.06 31.28 7.70
CA ARG A 60 -0.94 31.54 8.73
C ARG A 60 -0.31 32.16 9.97
N LEU A 61 0.88 31.70 10.31
CA LEU A 61 1.72 32.19 11.40
C LEU A 61 3.17 32.25 10.93
N VAL A 62 3.86 33.36 11.23
CA VAL A 62 5.28 33.51 10.96
C VAL A 62 6.04 33.56 12.28
N LEU A 63 6.93 32.60 12.48
CA LEU A 63 7.90 32.56 13.55
C LEU A 63 9.24 33.06 12.99
N LEU A 64 9.72 34.22 13.45
CA LEU A 64 10.98 34.80 13.02
C LEU A 64 12.02 34.67 14.13
N GLY A 65 13.12 34.00 13.84
CA GLY A 65 14.28 33.93 14.73
C GLY A 65 14.84 35.32 15.03
N ALA A 66 15.20 35.55 16.30
CA ALA A 66 15.79 36.82 16.74
C ALA A 66 17.09 37.17 16.00
N ASP A 67 17.83 36.15 15.53
CA ASP A 67 19.01 36.26 14.68
C ASP A 67 18.71 36.93 13.32
N LEU A 68 17.52 36.71 12.77
CA LEU A 68 17.08 37.28 11.49
C LEU A 68 16.11 38.47 11.63
N ALA A 69 15.71 38.85 12.84
CA ALA A 69 14.77 39.95 13.07
C ALA A 69 15.28 41.30 12.53
N TYR A 70 16.51 41.69 12.86
CA TYR A 70 17.07 42.95 12.34
C TYR A 70 17.31 42.92 10.82
N PRO A 71 17.87 41.84 10.23
CA PRO A 71 17.91 41.65 8.78
C PRO A 71 16.55 41.75 8.09
N ALA A 72 15.48 41.19 8.68
CA ALA A 72 14.13 41.26 8.14
C ALA A 72 13.60 42.69 8.13
N TYR A 73 13.82 43.44 9.22
CA TYR A 73 13.49 44.86 9.29
C TYR A 73 14.21 45.66 8.20
N ARG A 74 15.52 45.49 8.05
CA ARG A 74 16.31 46.20 7.02
C ARG A 74 15.83 45.88 5.60
N ARG A 75 15.36 44.66 5.37
CA ARG A 75 14.80 44.21 4.09
C ARG A 75 13.35 44.64 3.88
N ARG A 76 12.73 45.36 4.82
CA ARG A 76 11.32 45.79 4.77
C ARG A 76 10.40 44.59 4.49
N MET A 77 10.57 43.53 5.26
CA MET A 77 9.63 42.40 5.21
C MET A 77 8.21 42.91 5.54
N PRO A 78 7.16 42.35 4.90
CA PRO A 78 5.78 42.79 5.17
C PRO A 78 5.42 42.62 6.65
N ALA A 79 4.81 43.64 7.25
CA ALA A 79 4.24 43.51 8.59
C ALA A 79 3.05 42.53 8.55
N LEU A 80 2.96 41.66 9.56
CA LEU A 80 1.89 40.67 9.71
C LEU A 80 1.39 40.69 11.15
N ARG A 81 0.06 40.62 11.33
CA ARG A 81 -0.55 40.47 12.67
C ARG A 81 -0.25 39.11 13.31
N SER A 82 0.21 38.15 12.51
CA SER A 82 0.60 36.81 12.93
C SER A 82 2.11 36.61 12.97
N LEU A 83 2.89 37.69 13.14
CA LEU A 83 4.34 37.63 13.32
C LEU A 83 4.69 37.48 14.81
N ILE A 84 5.48 36.45 15.13
CA ILE A 84 6.07 36.23 16.45
C ILE A 84 7.59 36.18 16.29
N ILE A 85 8.31 36.97 17.09
CA ILE A 85 9.76 36.80 17.22
C ILE A 85 10.03 35.70 18.22
N VAL A 86 10.87 34.73 17.84
CA VAL A 86 11.26 33.60 18.68
C VAL A 86 12.77 33.63 18.93
N THR A 87 13.21 33.25 20.13
CA THR A 87 14.64 33.20 20.49
C THR A 87 14.90 32.02 21.42
N ALA A 88 16.04 31.35 21.22
CA ALA A 88 16.54 30.31 22.13
C ALA A 88 17.25 30.88 23.37
N ASN A 89 17.65 32.16 23.31
CA ASN A 89 18.37 32.86 24.37
C ASN A 89 17.50 34.00 24.94
N PRO A 90 17.80 34.48 26.18
CA PRO A 90 17.11 35.63 26.75
C PRO A 90 17.08 36.82 25.78
N PRO A 91 15.92 37.46 25.56
CA PRO A 91 15.82 38.57 24.62
C PRO A 91 16.76 39.72 24.98
N THR A 92 17.46 40.25 23.97
CA THR A 92 18.34 41.42 24.13
C THR A 92 17.58 42.71 23.79
N PRO A 93 18.06 43.90 24.22
CA PRO A 93 17.47 45.17 23.81
C PRO A 93 17.38 45.34 22.28
N ALA A 94 18.34 44.77 21.54
CA ALA A 94 18.33 44.77 20.08
C ALA A 94 17.18 43.91 19.53
N THR A 95 16.94 42.74 20.13
CA THR A 95 15.82 41.86 19.78
C THR A 95 14.47 42.55 20.05
N THR A 96 14.32 43.18 21.22
CA THR A 96 13.11 43.94 21.56
C THR A 96 12.86 45.07 20.58
N THR A 97 13.89 45.87 20.28
CA THR A 97 13.79 46.96 19.30
C THR A 97 13.42 46.44 17.90
N ALA A 98 13.97 45.30 17.48
CA ALA A 98 13.64 44.70 16.20
C ALA A 98 12.19 44.19 16.16
N ALA A 99 11.70 43.58 17.25
CA ALA A 99 10.31 43.14 17.40
C ALA A 99 9.35 44.33 17.26
N ASP A 100 9.61 45.43 17.97
CA ASP A 100 8.80 46.66 17.91
C ASP A 100 8.75 47.24 16.49
N ARG A 101 9.91 47.32 15.83
CA ARG A 101 10.04 47.85 14.46
C ARG A 101 9.35 46.99 13.41
N LEU A 102 9.29 45.67 13.63
CA LEU A 102 8.57 44.73 12.79
C LEU A 102 7.08 44.62 13.17
N GLN A 103 6.65 45.30 14.23
CA GLN A 103 5.32 45.20 14.80
C GLN A 103 4.95 43.75 15.12
N ALA A 104 5.92 42.98 15.63
CA ALA A 104 5.68 41.61 16.05
C ALA A 104 4.68 41.60 17.21
N THR A 105 3.72 40.69 17.15
CA THR A 105 2.66 40.58 18.15
C THR A 105 3.21 40.09 19.48
N PHE A 106 4.20 39.20 19.42
CA PHE A 106 4.86 38.63 20.59
C PHE A 106 6.36 38.45 20.36
N LEU A 107 7.11 38.47 21.46
CA LEU A 107 8.51 38.09 21.54
C LEU A 107 8.62 36.95 22.56
N ALA A 108 8.91 35.73 22.07
CA ALA A 108 8.91 34.51 22.85
C ALA A 108 10.32 33.95 23.05
N HIS A 109 10.69 33.75 24.31
CA HIS A 109 11.93 33.07 24.69
C HIS A 109 11.63 31.58 24.91
N VAL A 110 12.04 30.74 23.96
CA VAL A 110 11.90 29.29 24.02
C VAL A 110 13.19 28.75 24.64
N PRO A 111 13.17 27.96 25.74
CA PRO A 111 12.11 27.05 26.18
C PRO A 111 11.09 27.61 27.19
N ILE A 112 11.30 28.79 27.77
CA ILE A 112 10.40 29.32 28.83
C ILE A 112 8.95 29.47 28.33
N ALA A 113 8.78 29.91 27.09
CA ALA A 113 7.48 30.10 26.44
C ALA A 113 7.03 28.88 25.62
N GLN A 114 7.59 27.69 25.86
CA GLN A 114 7.32 26.50 25.03
C GLN A 114 5.84 26.12 25.03
N ASP A 115 5.22 26.00 26.21
CA ASP A 115 3.80 25.61 26.30
C ASP A 115 2.87 26.66 25.70
N TRP A 116 3.18 27.94 25.94
CA TRP A 116 2.46 29.03 25.28
C TRP A 116 2.59 28.99 23.75
N LEU A 117 3.76 28.64 23.22
CA LEU A 117 3.97 28.49 21.79
C LEU A 117 3.21 27.28 21.24
N VAL A 118 3.17 26.17 21.97
CA VAL A 118 2.36 24.98 21.64
C VAL A 118 0.88 25.35 21.55
N ASP A 119 0.35 26.12 22.49
CA ASP A 119 -1.05 26.59 22.42
C ASP A 119 -1.30 27.40 21.15
N LYS A 120 -0.40 28.33 20.80
CA LYS A 120 -0.51 29.13 19.57
C LYS A 120 -0.42 28.31 18.29
N LEU A 121 0.40 27.26 18.29
CA LEU A 121 0.51 26.34 17.16
C LEU A 121 -0.71 25.43 17.07
N THR A 122 -1.30 25.05 18.20
CA THR A 122 -2.53 24.23 18.25
C THR A 122 -3.68 24.95 17.55
N ASP A 123 -3.83 26.26 17.74
CA ASP A 123 -4.81 27.09 17.02
C ASP A 123 -4.63 27.06 15.48
N THR A 124 -3.40 26.80 15.00
CA THR A 124 -3.12 26.67 13.56
C THR A 124 -3.42 25.28 13.01
N ALA A 125 -3.32 24.25 13.85
CA ALA A 125 -3.59 22.85 13.49
C ALA A 125 -5.06 22.44 13.72
N ALA A 126 -5.82 23.23 14.47
CA ALA A 126 -7.19 22.92 14.86
C ALA A 126 -8.10 22.56 13.67
N ASP A 127 -8.01 23.31 12.57
CA ASP A 127 -8.82 23.10 11.37
C ASP A 127 -8.49 21.73 10.72
N VAL A 128 -7.20 21.40 10.61
CA VAL A 128 -6.73 20.10 10.07
C VAL A 128 -7.20 18.94 10.94
N MET A 129 -7.04 19.05 12.26
CA MET A 129 -7.49 18.02 13.20
C MET A 129 -9.00 17.85 13.18
N GLN A 130 -9.77 18.95 13.11
CA GLN A 130 -11.23 18.92 13.00
C GLN A 130 -11.68 18.26 11.69
N GLN A 131 -11.03 18.58 10.57
CA GLN A 131 -11.32 17.96 9.27
C GLN A 131 -11.03 16.45 9.29
N LEU A 132 -9.83 16.05 9.73
CA LEU A 132 -9.46 14.64 9.84
C LEU A 132 -10.42 13.86 10.74
N THR A 133 -10.81 14.43 11.88
CA THR A 133 -11.79 13.83 12.80
C THR A 133 -13.18 13.74 12.17
N GLY A 134 -13.61 14.78 11.44
CA GLY A 134 -14.90 14.81 10.76
C GLY A 134 -15.02 13.76 9.64
N LEU A 135 -13.90 13.38 9.03
CA LEU A 135 -13.83 12.27 8.07
C LEU A 135 -13.76 10.89 8.72
N GLY A 136 -13.73 10.82 10.06
CA GLY A 136 -13.72 9.57 10.82
C GLY A 136 -12.32 9.03 11.15
N TYR A 137 -11.25 9.74 10.78
CA TYR A 137 -9.89 9.32 11.14
C TYR A 137 -9.66 9.41 12.63
N ARG A 138 -8.95 8.40 13.16
CA ARG A 138 -8.64 8.32 14.58
C ARG A 138 -7.42 9.17 14.88
N ILE A 139 -7.60 10.21 15.70
CA ILE A 139 -6.50 11.02 16.24
C ILE A 139 -6.19 10.57 17.67
N GLY A 140 -4.90 10.53 18.00
CA GLY A 140 -4.41 10.27 19.34
C GLY A 140 -3.04 10.91 19.56
N TYR A 141 -2.36 10.44 20.59
CA TYR A 141 -1.05 10.94 21.02
C TYR A 141 -0.07 9.77 21.08
N ALA A 142 1.07 9.92 20.45
CA ALA A 142 2.13 8.92 20.39
C ALA A 142 3.49 9.59 20.59
N ASP A 143 4.47 8.82 21.05
CA ASP A 143 5.83 9.30 21.26
C ASP A 143 6.67 9.10 19.98
N PRO A 144 7.17 10.18 19.34
CA PRO A 144 8.04 10.09 18.17
C PRO A 144 9.34 9.31 18.40
N ALA A 145 9.89 9.30 19.62
CA ALA A 145 11.10 8.56 19.93
C ALA A 145 10.85 7.05 19.88
N VAL A 146 9.72 6.59 20.43
CA VAL A 146 9.30 5.18 20.35
C VAL A 146 9.07 4.76 18.89
N ALA A 147 8.45 5.63 18.10
CA ALA A 147 8.26 5.41 16.68
C ALA A 147 9.60 5.27 15.93
N ALA A 148 10.56 6.16 16.19
CA ALA A 148 11.88 6.14 15.58
C ALA A 148 12.69 4.90 15.99
N GLU A 149 12.58 4.46 17.24
CA GLU A 149 13.26 3.26 17.76
C GLU A 149 12.75 1.98 17.08
N HIS A 150 11.43 1.87 16.88
CA HIS A 150 10.81 0.64 16.41
C HIS A 150 10.42 0.64 14.92
N GLY A 151 10.49 1.80 14.26
CA GLY A 151 9.98 2.02 12.90
C GLY A 151 8.45 1.98 12.79
N HIS A 152 7.73 1.88 13.91
CA HIS A 152 6.27 1.82 13.99
C HIS A 152 5.79 2.23 15.39
N ILE A 153 4.51 2.55 15.52
CA ILE A 153 3.81 2.72 16.80
C ILE A 153 2.93 1.50 17.02
N ARG A 154 2.88 0.95 18.24
CA ARG A 154 1.92 -0.12 18.55
C ARG A 154 0.57 0.49 18.90
N GLY A 155 -0.51 -0.19 18.56
CA GLY A 155 -1.87 0.26 18.88
C GLY A 155 -2.11 0.60 20.36
N ARG A 156 -1.40 -0.05 21.28
CA ARG A 156 -1.45 0.22 22.73
C ARG A 156 -0.69 1.49 23.18
N ASP A 157 0.25 1.94 22.36
CA ASP A 157 1.09 3.11 22.63
C ASP A 157 0.41 4.39 22.11
N LEU A 158 -0.60 4.27 21.22
CA LEU A 158 -1.47 5.36 20.80
C LEU A 158 -2.51 5.69 21.88
N ARG A 159 -2.33 6.82 22.56
CA ARG A 159 -3.21 7.28 23.65
C ARG A 159 -4.30 8.20 23.14
N THR A 160 -5.47 8.16 23.77
CA THR A 160 -6.58 9.09 23.49
C THR A 160 -6.42 10.44 24.17
N ARG A 161 -5.59 10.51 25.21
CA ARG A 161 -5.23 11.73 25.93
C ARG A 161 -3.73 11.82 26.04
N ARG A 162 -3.23 13.04 25.99
CA ARG A 162 -1.82 13.33 26.25
C ARG A 162 -1.47 13.01 27.70
N THR A 163 -0.40 12.27 27.90
CA THR A 163 0.12 11.87 29.22
C THR A 163 1.55 12.36 29.47
N SER A 164 2.27 12.79 28.44
CA SER A 164 3.60 13.40 28.56
C SER A 164 3.80 14.51 27.52
N ASP A 165 4.78 15.38 27.76
CA ASP A 165 5.16 16.43 26.82
C ASP A 165 5.92 15.91 25.60
N GLU A 166 6.50 14.72 25.69
CA GLU A 166 7.20 14.03 24.59
C GLU A 166 6.22 13.53 23.51
N GLN A 167 4.94 13.37 23.86
CA GLN A 167 3.93 12.94 22.91
C GLN A 167 3.58 14.02 21.89
N ALA A 168 3.46 13.60 20.64
CA ALA A 168 2.99 14.39 19.51
C ALA A 168 1.61 13.91 19.03
N VAL A 169 0.90 14.79 18.30
CA VAL A 169 -0.39 14.45 17.71
C VAL A 169 -0.18 13.47 16.56
N TYR A 170 -0.90 12.36 16.60
CA TYR A 170 -0.78 11.26 15.65
C TYR A 170 -2.15 10.90 15.08
N VAL A 171 -2.21 10.62 13.78
CA VAL A 171 -3.43 10.23 13.08
C VAL A 171 -3.27 8.84 12.46
N SER A 172 -4.31 8.02 12.59
CA SER A 172 -4.43 6.72 11.95
C SER A 172 -5.42 6.79 10.78
N PHE A 173 -4.96 6.29 9.62
CA PHE A 173 -5.72 6.18 8.38
C PHE A 173 -6.24 4.76 8.15
N GLY A 174 -6.39 3.96 9.20
CA GLY A 174 -6.79 2.54 9.10
C GLY A 174 -8.21 2.31 8.56
N GLN A 175 -9.00 3.35 8.32
CA GLN A 175 -10.26 3.21 7.57
C GLN A 175 -10.05 3.12 6.06
N VAL A 176 -8.97 3.72 5.54
CA VAL A 176 -8.73 3.85 4.09
C VAL A 176 -7.45 3.15 3.62
N ALA A 177 -6.48 2.92 4.51
CA ALA A 177 -5.19 2.33 4.16
C ALA A 177 -4.69 1.39 5.26
N CYS A 178 -4.68 0.10 4.94
CA CYS A 178 -4.25 -0.97 5.83
C CYS A 178 -3.32 -1.92 5.08
N GLY A 179 -2.27 -2.37 5.74
CA GLY A 179 -1.38 -3.40 5.23
C GLY A 179 -2.08 -4.77 5.15
N PRO A 180 -1.37 -5.80 4.66
CA PRO A 180 -1.87 -7.16 4.72
C PRO A 180 -2.09 -7.57 6.19
N ASP A 181 -3.25 -8.15 6.47
CA ASP A 181 -3.56 -8.70 7.79
C ASP A 181 -3.55 -10.23 7.77
N GLN A 182 -3.24 -10.84 8.91
CA GLN A 182 -3.16 -12.30 9.05
C GLN A 182 -4.52 -12.98 8.85
N LEU A 183 -5.61 -12.25 9.08
CA LEU A 183 -6.97 -12.76 9.01
C LEU A 183 -7.66 -12.46 7.67
N SER A 184 -6.96 -11.81 6.72
CA SER A 184 -7.50 -11.41 5.42
C SER A 184 -8.79 -10.59 5.50
N GLN A 185 -8.96 -9.81 6.57
CA GLN A 185 -10.07 -8.88 6.79
C GLN A 185 -9.86 -7.56 6.06
N THR A 186 -8.65 -7.29 5.60
CA THR A 186 -8.33 -6.05 4.90
C THR A 186 -8.70 -6.15 3.43
N ASN A 187 -9.55 -5.24 2.97
CA ASN A 187 -9.96 -5.25 1.58
C ASN A 187 -8.80 -4.81 0.64
N THR A 188 -8.87 -5.23 -0.62
CA THR A 188 -7.85 -4.96 -1.66
C THR A 188 -7.66 -3.47 -1.93
N VAL A 189 -8.71 -2.65 -1.74
CA VAL A 189 -8.62 -1.19 -1.89
C VAL A 189 -7.71 -0.61 -0.80
N GLN A 190 -7.94 -0.97 0.46
CA GLN A 190 -7.13 -0.53 1.60
C GLN A 190 -5.68 -1.00 1.47
N ARG A 191 -5.45 -2.25 1.04
CA ARG A 191 -4.10 -2.79 0.79
C ARG A 191 -3.37 -2.09 -0.34
N SER A 192 -4.10 -1.70 -1.40
CA SER A 192 -3.54 -0.92 -2.49
C SER A 192 -3.22 0.52 -2.07
N ASN A 193 -4.13 1.19 -1.35
CA ASN A 193 -3.91 2.53 -0.79
C ASN A 193 -2.67 2.56 0.11
N TYR A 194 -2.53 1.57 0.99
CA TYR A 194 -1.37 1.43 1.88
C TYR A 194 -0.06 1.30 1.08
N ARG A 195 -0.01 0.41 0.08
CA ARG A 195 1.18 0.24 -0.79
C ARG A 195 1.51 1.50 -1.57
N THR A 196 0.49 2.15 -2.11
CA THR A 196 0.65 3.37 -2.91
C THR A 196 1.13 4.53 -2.06
N ALA A 197 0.56 4.73 -0.87
CA ALA A 197 0.98 5.80 0.04
C ALA A 197 2.46 5.66 0.43
N HIS A 198 2.90 4.45 0.80
CA HIS A 198 4.32 4.17 1.12
C HIS A 198 5.25 4.40 -0.07
N ARG A 199 4.81 4.10 -1.29
CA ARG A 199 5.58 4.34 -2.52
C ARG A 199 5.70 5.83 -2.86
N LEU A 200 4.61 6.60 -2.71
CA LEU A 200 4.58 8.02 -3.07
C LEU A 200 5.26 8.90 -2.02
N TRP A 201 5.13 8.57 -0.73
CA TRP A 201 5.61 9.39 0.38
C TRP A 201 6.35 8.56 1.45
N PRO A 202 7.48 7.93 1.10
CA PRO A 202 8.16 6.95 1.95
C PRO A 202 8.70 7.51 3.28
N THR A 203 8.83 8.83 3.41
CA THR A 203 9.38 9.47 4.62
C THR A 203 8.34 10.05 5.56
N VAL A 204 7.05 9.99 5.19
CA VAL A 204 5.96 10.62 5.97
C VAL A 204 5.31 9.61 6.91
N TRP A 205 5.20 8.36 6.47
CA TRP A 205 4.42 7.36 7.18
C TRP A 205 5.21 6.73 8.30
N THR A 206 4.54 6.56 9.44
CA THR A 206 4.98 5.77 10.57
C THR A 206 3.85 4.82 10.87
N ASP A 207 3.98 3.54 10.55
CA ASP A 207 2.86 2.61 10.65
C ASP A 207 2.36 2.43 12.08
N LEU A 208 1.06 2.23 12.21
CA LEU A 208 0.42 1.81 13.46
C LEU A 208 0.20 0.30 13.42
N ALA A 209 1.01 -0.44 14.16
CA ALA A 209 0.98 -1.89 14.22
C ALA A 209 -0.03 -2.39 15.26
N TYR A 210 -0.94 -3.25 14.81
CA TYR A 210 -1.81 -4.07 15.64
C TYR A 210 -1.34 -5.54 15.62
N ALA A 211 -2.03 -6.41 16.36
CA ALA A 211 -1.69 -7.83 16.42
C ALA A 211 -1.98 -8.56 15.09
N ASP A 212 -2.98 -8.08 14.36
CA ASP A 212 -3.51 -8.65 13.12
C ASP A 212 -2.91 -8.02 11.85
N GLY A 213 -2.43 -6.78 11.91
CA GLY A 213 -1.78 -6.12 10.77
C GLY A 213 -1.28 -4.70 11.08
N ALA A 214 -0.67 -4.07 10.08
CA ALA A 214 -0.29 -2.67 10.15
C ALA A 214 -1.37 -1.80 9.49
N VAL A 215 -1.57 -0.60 10.01
CA VAL A 215 -2.36 0.43 9.33
C VAL A 215 -1.52 1.66 9.09
N LEU A 216 -1.85 2.40 8.02
CA LEU A 216 -1.15 3.63 7.71
C LEU A 216 -1.40 4.67 8.81
N GLY A 217 -0.36 5.37 9.22
CA GLY A 217 -0.48 6.48 10.14
C GLY A 217 0.71 7.44 10.03
N ALA A 218 0.56 8.60 10.64
CA ALA A 218 1.56 9.66 10.61
C ALA A 218 1.38 10.63 11.78
N PHE A 219 2.45 11.32 12.15
CA PHE A 219 2.34 12.50 13.00
C PHE A 219 1.74 13.64 12.20
N VAL A 220 0.76 14.35 12.77
CA VAL A 220 0.02 15.39 12.04
C VAL A 220 0.95 16.53 11.62
N ALA A 221 1.96 16.85 12.44
CA ALA A 221 2.97 17.86 12.13
C ALA A 221 3.88 17.50 10.95
N ASP A 222 3.90 16.24 10.51
CA ASP A 222 4.70 15.74 9.39
C ASP A 222 3.88 15.57 8.10
N LEU A 223 2.58 15.89 8.13
CA LEU A 223 1.68 15.81 6.98
C LEU A 223 1.73 17.11 6.15
N PRO A 224 2.34 17.10 4.96
CA PRO A 224 2.30 18.25 4.08
C PRO A 224 0.91 18.43 3.47
N PRO A 225 0.57 19.64 2.98
CA PRO A 225 -0.78 19.95 2.48
C PRO A 225 -1.27 19.04 1.34
N ASP A 226 -0.40 18.65 0.41
CA ASP A 226 -0.77 17.77 -0.72
C ASP A 226 -1.13 16.36 -0.27
N ILE A 227 -0.51 15.87 0.82
CA ILE A 227 -0.89 14.60 1.43
C ILE A 227 -2.23 14.73 2.14
N LEU A 228 -2.46 15.83 2.87
CA LEU A 228 -3.76 16.09 3.50
C LEU A 228 -4.87 16.15 2.45
N ASP A 229 -4.67 16.84 1.33
CA ASP A 229 -5.63 16.89 0.23
C ASP A 229 -5.93 15.49 -0.32
N ALA A 230 -4.90 14.65 -0.50
CA ALA A 230 -5.07 13.27 -0.93
C ALA A 230 -5.85 12.43 0.10
N MET A 231 -5.58 12.60 1.40
CA MET A 231 -6.30 11.90 2.47
C MET A 231 -7.74 12.38 2.59
N TYR A 232 -8.01 13.67 2.38
CA TYR A 232 -9.37 14.20 2.34
C TYR A 232 -10.16 13.62 1.17
N HIS A 233 -9.53 13.55 -0.01
CA HIS A 233 -10.14 12.95 -1.19
C HIS A 233 -10.45 11.45 -1.00
N LEU A 234 -9.61 10.72 -0.24
CA LEU A 234 -9.86 9.30 0.05
C LEU A 234 -11.14 9.03 0.83
N ALA A 235 -11.65 10.01 1.58
CA ALA A 235 -12.93 9.85 2.27
C ALA A 235 -14.12 9.90 1.30
N GLU A 236 -13.97 10.56 0.14
CA GLU A 236 -15.00 10.67 -0.90
C GLU A 236 -14.83 9.61 -1.99
N TYR A 237 -13.59 9.38 -2.42
CA TYR A 237 -13.20 8.40 -3.42
C TYR A 237 -12.11 7.50 -2.85
N PRO A 238 -12.44 6.28 -2.39
CA PRO A 238 -11.57 5.51 -1.50
C PRO A 238 -10.39 4.84 -2.19
N LEU A 239 -9.86 5.40 -3.29
CA LEU A 239 -8.78 4.81 -4.06
C LEU A 239 -7.73 5.85 -4.48
N LEU A 240 -6.47 5.61 -4.09
CA LEU A 240 -5.32 6.46 -4.40
C LEU A 240 -4.77 6.23 -5.81
N ASP A 241 -4.72 4.97 -6.27
CA ASP A 241 -4.10 4.60 -7.55
C ASP A 241 -4.82 3.38 -8.16
N ASP A 242 -5.51 3.62 -9.26
CA ASP A 242 -6.23 2.61 -10.04
C ASP A 242 -5.32 1.49 -10.57
N ASP A 243 -4.08 1.82 -10.96
CA ASP A 243 -3.15 0.87 -11.55
C ASP A 243 -2.61 -0.08 -10.49
N ASP A 244 -2.25 0.42 -9.30
CA ASP A 244 -1.83 -0.43 -8.19
C ASP A 244 -2.98 -1.33 -7.71
N HIS A 245 -4.20 -0.82 -7.65
CA HIS A 245 -5.36 -1.62 -7.24
C HIS A 245 -5.68 -2.72 -8.25
N ARG A 246 -5.63 -2.41 -9.55
CA ARG A 246 -5.78 -3.41 -10.62
C ARG A 246 -4.69 -4.48 -10.57
N ALA A 247 -3.43 -4.07 -10.36
CA ALA A 247 -2.31 -4.98 -10.24
C ALA A 247 -2.46 -5.92 -9.02
N LEU A 248 -2.87 -5.38 -7.87
CA LEU A 248 -3.09 -6.18 -6.66
C LEU A 248 -4.25 -7.17 -6.83
N ARG A 249 -5.38 -6.72 -7.39
CA ARG A 249 -6.49 -7.63 -7.73
C ARG A 249 -6.05 -8.77 -8.64
N HIS A 250 -5.24 -8.49 -9.66
CA HIS A 250 -4.75 -9.52 -10.56
C HIS A 250 -3.84 -10.53 -9.83
N ALA A 251 -2.97 -10.05 -8.94
CA ALA A 251 -2.14 -10.91 -8.10
C ALA A 251 -2.97 -11.79 -7.15
N GLU A 252 -4.05 -11.28 -6.59
CA GLU A 252 -4.96 -12.02 -5.71
C GLU A 252 -5.77 -13.08 -6.45
N ILE A 253 -6.26 -12.74 -7.65
CA ILE A 253 -6.89 -13.71 -8.56
C ILE A 253 -5.90 -14.83 -8.88
N ALA A 254 -4.65 -14.50 -9.20
CA ALA A 254 -3.61 -15.49 -9.47
C ALA A 254 -3.27 -16.34 -8.23
N ALA A 255 -3.18 -15.74 -7.05
CA ALA A 255 -2.91 -16.46 -5.80
C ALA A 255 -4.07 -17.40 -5.42
N SER A 256 -5.32 -17.00 -5.66
CA SER A 256 -6.51 -17.82 -5.36
C SER A 256 -6.50 -19.16 -6.09
N TRP A 257 -5.93 -19.18 -7.31
CA TRP A 257 -5.76 -20.41 -8.08
C TRP A 257 -4.89 -21.44 -7.33
N ARG A 258 -3.73 -20.98 -6.85
CA ARG A 258 -2.75 -21.83 -6.17
C ARG A 258 -3.21 -22.27 -4.78
N GLN A 259 -4.01 -21.45 -4.11
CA GLN A 259 -4.44 -21.73 -2.75
C GLN A 259 -5.64 -22.69 -2.69
N TRP A 260 -6.65 -22.51 -3.54
CA TRP A 260 -7.92 -23.23 -3.40
C TRP A 260 -8.51 -23.72 -4.72
N ALA A 261 -8.49 -22.88 -5.77
CA ALA A 261 -9.29 -23.16 -6.96
C ALA A 261 -8.85 -24.44 -7.69
N ALA A 262 -7.55 -24.76 -7.72
CA ALA A 262 -7.07 -26.00 -8.31
C ALA A 262 -7.69 -27.25 -7.64
N ALA A 263 -7.78 -27.26 -6.31
CA ALA A 263 -8.34 -28.39 -5.56
C ALA A 263 -9.86 -28.52 -5.78
N ASP A 264 -10.57 -27.40 -5.86
CA ASP A 264 -12.03 -27.41 -6.07
C ASP A 264 -12.41 -27.74 -7.52
N VAL A 265 -11.64 -27.25 -8.49
CA VAL A 265 -11.76 -27.66 -9.89
C VAL A 265 -11.55 -29.16 -10.01
N TYR A 266 -10.49 -29.71 -9.39
CA TYR A 266 -10.21 -31.14 -9.42
C TYR A 266 -11.41 -31.98 -8.93
N LYS A 267 -12.04 -31.62 -7.80
CA LYS A 267 -13.23 -32.32 -7.28
C LYS A 267 -14.44 -32.28 -8.24
N ARG A 268 -14.52 -31.27 -9.10
CA ARG A 268 -15.61 -31.08 -10.06
C ARG A 268 -15.32 -31.71 -11.42
N LEU A 269 -14.07 -32.05 -11.72
CA LEU A 269 -13.72 -32.71 -12.96
C LEU A 269 -14.27 -34.15 -12.99
N ARG A 270 -14.80 -34.55 -14.14
CA ARG A 270 -15.08 -35.97 -14.39
C ARG A 270 -13.76 -36.74 -14.40
N ARG A 271 -13.79 -38.02 -13.98
CA ARG A 271 -12.62 -38.91 -13.84
C ARG A 271 -11.53 -38.69 -14.89
N ARG A 272 -11.85 -38.83 -16.19
CA ARG A 272 -10.85 -38.68 -17.28
C ARG A 272 -10.15 -37.32 -17.31
N ALA A 273 -10.85 -36.24 -17.01
CA ALA A 273 -10.24 -34.91 -16.98
C ALA A 273 -9.43 -34.70 -15.69
N GLY A 274 -9.86 -35.29 -14.58
CA GLY A 274 -9.06 -35.36 -13.35
C GLY A 274 -7.76 -36.14 -13.57
N ASP A 275 -7.82 -37.30 -14.22
CA ASP A 275 -6.64 -38.11 -14.59
C ASP A 275 -5.70 -37.32 -15.51
N ALA A 276 -6.25 -36.56 -16.46
CA ALA A 276 -5.47 -35.66 -17.31
C ALA A 276 -4.76 -34.56 -16.51
N MET A 277 -5.45 -33.93 -15.56
CA MET A 277 -4.88 -32.89 -14.70
C MET A 277 -3.73 -33.43 -13.84
N LEU A 278 -3.88 -34.63 -13.27
CA LEU A 278 -2.83 -35.27 -12.46
C LEU A 278 -1.60 -35.72 -13.26
N ALA A 279 -1.77 -35.96 -14.56
CA ALA A 279 -0.67 -36.36 -15.43
C ALA A 279 0.23 -35.19 -15.86
N LEU A 280 -0.28 -33.95 -15.77
CA LEU A 280 0.43 -32.73 -16.09
C LEU A 280 1.16 -32.19 -14.86
N ASP A 281 2.26 -31.46 -15.07
CA ASP A 281 2.88 -30.70 -13.98
C ASP A 281 2.03 -29.48 -13.60
N ALA A 282 2.26 -28.95 -12.39
CA ALA A 282 1.45 -27.86 -11.84
C ALA A 282 1.49 -26.59 -12.70
N ASP A 283 2.64 -26.28 -13.31
CA ASP A 283 2.83 -25.11 -14.15
C ASP A 283 2.04 -25.23 -15.46
N ASP A 284 2.00 -26.42 -16.05
CA ASP A 284 1.21 -26.73 -17.24
C ASP A 284 -0.28 -26.70 -16.96
N VAL A 285 -0.73 -27.22 -15.82
CA VAL A 285 -2.12 -27.13 -15.39
C VAL A 285 -2.52 -25.66 -15.19
N GLU A 286 -1.71 -24.87 -14.48
CA GLU A 286 -1.95 -23.43 -14.28
C GLU A 286 -1.96 -22.67 -15.62
N ARG A 287 -1.01 -22.95 -16.51
CA ARG A 287 -0.95 -22.36 -17.85
C ARG A 287 -2.20 -22.68 -18.67
N LEU A 288 -2.67 -23.93 -18.67
CA LEU A 288 -3.89 -24.33 -19.36
C LEU A 288 -5.14 -23.69 -18.74
N TRP A 289 -5.16 -23.50 -17.42
CA TRP A 289 -6.23 -22.81 -16.72
C TRP A 289 -6.34 -21.37 -17.23
N TRP A 290 -5.27 -20.58 -17.16
CA TRP A 290 -5.28 -19.20 -17.63
C TRP A 290 -5.57 -19.07 -19.13
N GLN A 291 -5.07 -19.99 -19.96
CA GLN A 291 -5.45 -20.05 -21.37
C GLN A 291 -6.95 -20.30 -21.56
N THR A 292 -7.55 -21.13 -20.72
CA THR A 292 -8.99 -21.41 -20.76
C THR A 292 -9.77 -20.18 -20.37
N ILE A 293 -9.45 -19.56 -19.22
CA ILE A 293 -10.08 -18.33 -18.73
C ILE A 293 -10.07 -17.23 -19.80
N ASN A 294 -8.91 -16.98 -20.42
CA ASN A 294 -8.78 -15.99 -21.48
C ASN A 294 -9.57 -16.37 -22.75
N ALA A 295 -9.63 -17.65 -23.10
CA ALA A 295 -10.33 -18.11 -24.30
C ALA A 295 -11.85 -17.99 -24.19
N ILE A 296 -12.40 -18.06 -22.98
CA ILE A 296 -13.84 -17.88 -22.71
C ILE A 296 -14.19 -16.47 -22.25
N ASP A 297 -13.23 -15.53 -22.30
CA ASP A 297 -13.36 -14.15 -21.81
C ASP A 297 -13.95 -14.07 -20.39
N TYR A 298 -13.54 -14.99 -19.52
CA TYR A 298 -14.06 -15.07 -18.16
C TYR A 298 -13.24 -14.20 -17.22
N GLN A 299 -13.91 -13.52 -16.29
CA GLN A 299 -13.30 -12.79 -15.19
C GLN A 299 -13.83 -13.31 -13.86
N ALA A 300 -12.92 -13.70 -12.97
CA ALA A 300 -13.27 -14.05 -11.60
C ALA A 300 -13.85 -12.83 -10.88
N GLU A 301 -14.88 -13.05 -10.07
CA GLU A 301 -15.46 -11.98 -9.26
C GLU A 301 -14.57 -11.72 -8.04
N HIS A 302 -14.07 -10.49 -7.94
CA HIS A 302 -13.20 -10.07 -6.85
C HIS A 302 -13.98 -9.12 -5.93
N THR A 303 -14.39 -9.59 -4.75
CA THR A 303 -15.20 -8.77 -3.80
C THR A 303 -14.36 -7.74 -3.05
N GLY A 304 -13.03 -7.81 -3.17
CA GLY A 304 -12.08 -7.04 -2.39
C GLY A 304 -11.56 -7.81 -1.18
N LEU A 305 -12.20 -8.92 -0.80
CA LEU A 305 -11.74 -9.80 0.27
C LEU A 305 -11.48 -11.21 -0.24
N THR A 306 -12.35 -11.65 -1.16
CA THR A 306 -12.33 -13.01 -1.70
C THR A 306 -12.44 -12.98 -3.21
N VAL A 307 -11.91 -14.05 -3.82
CA VAL A 307 -12.05 -14.33 -5.25
C VAL A 307 -13.05 -15.46 -5.41
N HIS A 308 -14.11 -15.21 -6.16
CA HIS A 308 -15.12 -16.20 -6.50
C HIS A 308 -14.97 -16.63 -7.95
N TRP A 309 -15.06 -17.93 -8.15
CA TRP A 309 -14.98 -18.58 -9.46
C TRP A 309 -16.32 -19.26 -9.77
N ASP A 310 -16.89 -18.97 -10.93
CA ASP A 310 -18.03 -19.68 -11.48
C ASP A 310 -17.54 -21.00 -12.10
N TYR A 311 -17.42 -22.02 -11.25
CA TYR A 311 -16.96 -23.32 -11.68
C TYR A 311 -17.90 -23.99 -12.70
N GLU A 312 -19.19 -23.64 -12.74
CA GLU A 312 -20.11 -24.21 -13.72
C GLU A 312 -19.82 -23.69 -15.13
N ALA A 313 -19.47 -22.41 -15.24
CA ALA A 313 -19.02 -21.80 -16.49
C ALA A 313 -17.63 -22.32 -16.93
N ILE A 314 -16.69 -22.48 -15.99
CA ILE A 314 -15.28 -22.71 -16.33
C ILE A 314 -14.93 -24.19 -16.52
N VAL A 315 -15.40 -25.07 -15.60
CA VAL A 315 -14.95 -26.48 -15.54
C VAL A 315 -15.18 -27.24 -16.85
N PRO A 316 -16.30 -27.09 -17.58
CA PRO A 316 -16.49 -27.77 -18.86
C PRO A 316 -15.45 -27.38 -19.92
N ALA A 317 -15.14 -26.09 -20.04
CA ALA A 317 -14.15 -25.58 -20.99
C ALA A 317 -12.73 -26.05 -20.61
N PHE A 318 -12.40 -26.00 -19.31
CA PHE A 318 -11.11 -26.44 -18.81
C PHE A 318 -10.92 -27.96 -18.97
N ALA A 319 -11.95 -28.76 -18.67
CA ALA A 319 -11.94 -30.20 -18.90
C ALA A 319 -11.72 -30.54 -20.39
N ALA A 320 -12.39 -29.84 -21.30
CA ALA A 320 -12.19 -30.01 -22.73
C ALA A 320 -10.75 -29.66 -23.15
N ARG A 321 -10.16 -28.62 -22.55
CA ARG A 321 -8.78 -28.19 -22.78
C ARG A 321 -7.77 -29.23 -22.30
N LEU A 322 -7.92 -29.73 -21.07
CA LEU A 322 -7.08 -30.80 -20.49
C LEU A 322 -7.08 -32.05 -21.37
N LEU A 323 -8.26 -32.53 -21.76
CA LEU A 323 -8.40 -33.70 -22.63
C LEU A 323 -7.79 -33.45 -24.01
N THR A 324 -7.90 -32.23 -24.53
CA THR A 324 -7.26 -31.85 -25.80
C THR A 324 -5.74 -31.87 -25.68
N GLU A 325 -5.18 -31.39 -24.57
CA GLU A 325 -3.73 -31.37 -24.35
C GLU A 325 -3.16 -32.79 -24.24
N ILE A 326 -3.78 -33.68 -23.44
CA ILE A 326 -3.38 -35.10 -23.38
C ILE A 326 -3.51 -35.78 -24.75
N ARG A 327 -4.58 -35.48 -25.49
CA ARG A 327 -4.78 -36.01 -26.85
C ARG A 327 -3.79 -35.47 -27.86
N ARG A 328 -3.27 -34.26 -27.70
CA ARG A 328 -2.15 -33.74 -28.52
C ARG A 328 -0.83 -34.38 -28.13
N GLY A 329 -0.69 -34.74 -26.86
CA GLY A 329 0.50 -35.34 -26.27
C GLY A 329 1.72 -34.42 -26.32
N PRO A 330 2.86 -34.86 -25.79
CA PRO A 330 4.07 -34.06 -25.78
C PRO A 330 4.50 -33.72 -27.21
N ARG A 331 5.06 -32.53 -27.41
CA ARG A 331 5.51 -32.03 -28.73
C ARG A 331 6.47 -32.98 -29.46
N THR A 332 7.17 -33.84 -28.72
CA THR A 332 8.10 -34.87 -29.23
C THR A 332 7.42 -36.19 -29.65
N ARG A 333 6.09 -36.19 -29.81
CA ARG A 333 5.27 -37.37 -30.08
C ARG A 333 5.71 -38.26 -31.22
N ALA A 334 6.49 -37.75 -32.18
CA ALA A 334 7.08 -38.54 -33.26
C ALA A 334 7.87 -39.77 -32.79
N ARG A 335 8.27 -39.82 -31.51
CA ARG A 335 9.02 -40.94 -30.92
C ARG A 335 8.17 -42.01 -30.23
N TYR A 336 6.87 -41.78 -30.10
CA TYR A 336 5.96 -42.67 -29.39
C TYR A 336 5.00 -43.37 -30.35
N ARG A 337 4.82 -44.68 -30.18
CA ARG A 337 3.84 -45.48 -30.92
C ARG A 337 2.81 -46.04 -29.94
N ILE A 338 1.55 -45.68 -30.13
CA ILE A 338 0.41 -46.23 -29.38
C ILE A 338 -0.35 -47.16 -30.33
N HIS A 339 -0.42 -48.45 -30.00
CA HIS A 339 -1.14 -49.44 -30.81
C HIS A 339 -1.87 -50.46 -29.93
N ARG A 340 -2.89 -51.11 -30.50
CA ARG A 340 -3.65 -52.14 -29.81
C ARG A 340 -2.89 -53.45 -29.92
N GLN A 341 -2.77 -54.19 -28.81
CA GLN A 341 -2.13 -55.51 -28.81
C GLN A 341 -2.99 -56.48 -29.64
N GLN A 342 -2.46 -56.99 -30.76
CA GLN A 342 -3.25 -57.77 -31.74
C GLN A 342 -3.47 -59.24 -31.34
N GLU A 343 -2.69 -59.80 -30.39
CA GLU A 343 -2.66 -61.25 -30.13
C GLU A 343 -2.51 -61.62 -28.63
N ALA A 344 -3.16 -60.89 -27.72
CA ALA A 344 -3.22 -61.36 -26.33
C ALA A 344 -4.31 -62.44 -26.20
N PRO A 345 -4.03 -63.63 -25.65
CA PRO A 345 -5.01 -64.72 -25.49
C PRO A 345 -6.13 -64.39 -24.47
N THR A 346 -6.05 -63.24 -23.80
CA THR A 346 -7.01 -62.82 -22.77
C THR A 346 -8.00 -61.80 -23.34
N PRO A 347 -9.33 -61.97 -23.14
CA PRO A 347 -10.32 -60.99 -23.54
C PRO A 347 -10.16 -59.69 -22.73
N GLY A 348 -9.55 -58.68 -23.35
CA GLY A 348 -9.24 -57.40 -22.70
C GLY A 348 -8.06 -56.67 -23.34
N SER A 349 -7.92 -56.76 -24.68
CA SER A 349 -6.77 -56.27 -25.45
C SER A 349 -6.34 -54.85 -25.02
N GLY A 350 -5.24 -54.78 -24.27
CA GLY A 350 -4.65 -53.52 -23.83
C GLY A 350 -4.03 -52.73 -24.99
N TRP A 351 -3.81 -51.45 -24.73
CA TRP A 351 -3.01 -50.56 -25.54
C TRP A 351 -1.55 -50.63 -25.09
N VAL A 352 -0.64 -50.78 -26.05
CA VAL A 352 0.80 -50.77 -25.81
C VAL A 352 1.36 -49.42 -26.23
N VAL A 353 2.18 -48.83 -25.36
CA VAL A 353 2.96 -47.62 -25.63
C VAL A 353 4.41 -48.01 -25.83
N GLU A 354 4.95 -47.69 -26.99
CA GLU A 354 6.37 -47.84 -27.29
C GLU A 354 7.04 -46.47 -27.42
N HIS A 355 8.27 -46.36 -26.93
CA HIS A 355 9.16 -45.24 -27.19
C HIS A 355 10.44 -45.78 -27.80
N ARG A 356 10.77 -45.35 -29.03
CA ARG A 356 11.94 -45.86 -29.79
C ARG A 356 11.99 -47.39 -29.93
N GLY A 357 10.82 -48.02 -30.14
CA GLY A 357 10.70 -49.47 -30.32
C GLY A 357 10.79 -50.29 -29.03
N GLN A 358 10.94 -49.66 -27.87
CA GLN A 358 10.83 -50.33 -26.57
C GLN A 358 9.46 -50.08 -25.97
N GLN A 359 8.80 -51.13 -25.49
CA GLN A 359 7.56 -51.00 -24.74
C GLN A 359 7.84 -50.31 -23.39
N VAL A 360 7.15 -49.20 -23.15
CA VAL A 360 7.32 -48.37 -21.95
C VAL A 360 6.09 -48.39 -21.04
N ALA A 361 4.92 -48.71 -21.56
CA ALA A 361 3.71 -48.88 -20.77
C ALA A 361 2.66 -49.75 -21.48
N THR A 362 1.76 -50.32 -20.69
CA THR A 362 0.49 -50.93 -21.13
C THR A 362 -0.67 -50.23 -20.45
N ALA A 363 -1.81 -50.11 -21.13
CA ALA A 363 -2.97 -49.43 -20.57
C ALA A 363 -4.28 -50.03 -21.09
N ASP A 364 -5.36 -49.96 -20.31
CA ASP A 364 -6.64 -50.57 -20.67
C ASP A 364 -7.35 -49.79 -21.79
N THR A 365 -7.20 -48.46 -21.81
CA THR A 365 -7.78 -47.62 -22.84
C THR A 365 -6.71 -46.83 -23.60
N ARG A 366 -7.06 -46.38 -24.82
CA ARG A 366 -6.19 -45.51 -25.62
C ARG A 366 -5.85 -44.22 -24.88
N PHE A 367 -6.77 -43.72 -24.07
CA PHE A 367 -6.59 -42.50 -23.29
C PHE A 367 -5.58 -42.73 -22.16
N ASP A 368 -5.69 -43.85 -21.46
CA ASP A 368 -4.73 -44.25 -20.43
C ASP A 368 -3.33 -44.43 -21.04
N ALA A 369 -3.24 -44.98 -22.25
CA ALA A 369 -1.98 -45.03 -23.01
C ALA A 369 -1.43 -43.63 -23.36
N GLN A 370 -2.29 -42.65 -23.63
CA GLN A 370 -1.86 -41.26 -23.85
C GLN A 370 -1.35 -40.61 -22.55
N ILE A 371 -1.99 -40.89 -21.42
CA ILE A 371 -1.51 -40.48 -20.10
C ILE A 371 -0.14 -41.12 -19.82
N ALA A 372 0.02 -42.40 -20.10
CA ALA A 372 1.28 -43.11 -19.92
C ALA A 372 2.44 -42.53 -20.78
N VAL A 373 2.15 -42.10 -22.02
CA VAL A 373 3.12 -41.35 -22.85
C VAL A 373 3.56 -40.07 -22.13
N TRP A 374 2.61 -39.36 -21.51
CA TRP A 374 2.86 -38.11 -20.80
C TRP A 374 3.77 -38.32 -19.59
N HIS A 375 3.47 -39.31 -18.75
CA HIS A 375 4.29 -39.68 -17.60
C HIS A 375 5.71 -40.08 -18.01
N HIS A 376 5.84 -40.98 -19.00
CA HIS A 376 7.15 -41.38 -19.52
C HIS A 376 7.95 -40.20 -20.07
N HIS A 377 7.30 -39.23 -20.71
CA HIS A 377 8.01 -38.06 -21.26
C HIS A 377 8.63 -37.17 -20.17
N HIS A 378 7.95 -37.04 -19.03
CA HIS A 378 8.37 -36.19 -17.92
C HIS A 378 9.14 -36.95 -16.85
N GLY A 379 9.44 -38.24 -17.08
CA GLY A 379 10.14 -39.09 -16.12
C GLY A 379 9.31 -39.41 -14.87
N THR A 380 7.98 -39.27 -14.94
CA THR A 380 7.08 -39.67 -13.84
C THR A 380 6.55 -41.07 -14.10
N THR A 381 6.16 -41.78 -13.05
CA THR A 381 5.65 -43.16 -13.15
C THR A 381 4.15 -43.16 -13.45
N PHE A 382 3.76 -43.92 -14.47
CA PHE A 382 2.36 -44.21 -14.77
C PHE A 382 1.91 -45.43 -13.97
N GLY A 383 0.98 -45.27 -13.04
CA GLY A 383 0.41 -46.37 -12.26
C GLY A 383 -0.29 -45.88 -10.99
N PRO A 384 -1.11 -46.72 -10.35
CA PRO A 384 -1.61 -46.41 -9.02
C PRO A 384 -0.41 -46.17 -8.09
N PRO A 385 -0.44 -45.17 -7.20
CA PRO A 385 0.59 -45.02 -6.18
C PRO A 385 0.76 -46.38 -5.50
N ALA A 386 2.01 -46.85 -5.37
CA ALA A 386 2.28 -48.07 -4.63
C ALA A 386 1.59 -47.93 -3.27
N ALA A 387 0.71 -48.89 -2.92
CA ALA A 387 0.01 -48.86 -1.65
C ALA A 387 1.06 -48.85 -0.53
N SER A 388 1.24 -47.71 0.12
CA SER A 388 2.13 -47.48 1.24
C SER A 388 1.48 -47.92 2.54
#